data_AF-A0A533TTY8-F1
#
_entry.id   AF-A0A533TTY8-F1
#
_cell.length_a   1.000
_cell.length_b   1.000
_cell.length_c   1.000
_cell.angle_alpha   90.00
_cell.angle_beta   90.00
_cell.angle_gamma   90.00
#
_symmetry.space_group_name_H-M   'P 1'
#
loop_
_entity.id
_entity.type
_entity.pdbx_description
1 polymer ?
#
loop_
_entity_poly.entity_id
_entity_poly.type
_entity_poly.pdbx_seq_one_letter_code
_entity_poly.pdbx_strand_id
1 'polypeptide(L)'
;KYSESWKEASTYFQVAKSEKDWISFLEAYRQPFGKLVKRELVYERETVTLPGAPDGQYSVMTLHSKFEHKNNAVETITFMLERDGKWKAAGYFIR
;
A
#
# COMPACT_ATOMS: atom_id res chain seq x y z
N LYS A 1 -10.23 -4.26 -7.56
CA LYS A 1 -9.63 -3.77 -8.83
C LYS A 1 -8.77 -2.54 -8.55
N TYR A 2 -7.88 -2.10 -9.46
CA TYR A 2 -6.94 -1.00 -9.17
C TYR A 2 -7.62 0.36 -8.92
N SER A 3 -8.68 0.67 -9.66
CA SER A 3 -9.53 1.87 -9.40
C SER A 3 -10.16 1.83 -7.99
N GLU A 4 -10.72 0.68 -7.60
CA GLU A 4 -11.36 0.50 -6.29
C GLU A 4 -10.35 0.66 -5.15
N SER A 5 -9.12 0.14 -5.29
CA SER A 5 -8.09 0.30 -4.25
C SER A 5 -7.65 1.75 -4.04
N TRP A 6 -7.74 2.60 -5.08
CA TRP A 6 -7.53 4.04 -4.92
C TRP A 6 -8.71 4.71 -4.20
N LYS A 7 -9.95 4.35 -4.54
CA LYS A 7 -11.17 4.91 -3.93
C LYS A 7 -11.28 4.58 -2.44
N GLU A 8 -10.77 3.42 -2.03
CA GLU A 8 -10.72 2.98 -0.64
C GLU A 8 -9.48 3.46 0.12
N ALA A 9 -8.49 4.05 -0.57
CA ALA A 9 -7.31 4.59 0.06
C ALA A 9 -7.63 5.82 0.92
N SER A 10 -6.67 6.20 1.75
CA SER A 10 -6.76 7.41 2.59
C SER A 10 -6.94 8.66 1.74
N THR A 11 -7.56 9.69 2.31
CA THR A 11 -7.64 11.00 1.67
C THR A 11 -6.25 11.56 1.39
N TYR A 12 -5.29 11.29 2.28
CA TYR A 12 -3.87 11.63 2.08
C TYR A 12 -3.33 11.04 0.77
N PHE A 13 -3.56 9.73 0.53
CA PHE A 13 -3.10 9.06 -0.69
C PHE A 13 -3.78 9.60 -1.96
N GLN A 14 -5.09 9.83 -1.91
CA GLN A 14 -5.86 10.36 -3.04
C GLN A 14 -5.42 11.78 -3.45
N VAL A 15 -5.00 12.60 -2.49
CA VAL A 15 -4.42 13.93 -2.75
C VAL A 15 -3.00 13.82 -3.31
N ALA A 16 -2.19 12.89 -2.78
CA ALA A 16 -0.79 12.74 -3.18
C ALA A 16 -0.61 12.07 -4.55
N LYS A 17 -1.53 11.20 -4.97
CA LYS A 17 -1.44 10.43 -6.22
C LYS A 17 -2.80 10.32 -6.89
N SER A 18 -2.89 10.73 -8.15
CA SER A 18 -4.14 10.61 -8.92
C SER A 18 -4.52 9.14 -9.15
N GLU A 19 -5.81 8.86 -9.35
CA GLU A 19 -6.29 7.50 -9.67
C GLU A 19 -5.58 6.95 -10.92
N LYS A 20 -5.37 7.79 -11.93
CA LYS A 20 -4.68 7.43 -13.17
C LYS A 20 -3.24 7.03 -12.90
N ASP A 21 -2.48 7.85 -12.16
CA ASP A 21 -1.08 7.55 -11.86
C ASP A 21 -0.93 6.32 -10.98
N TRP A 22 -1.90 6.06 -10.11
CA TRP A 22 -1.96 4.83 -9.32
C TRP A 22 -2.19 3.59 -10.17
N ILE A 23 -3.17 3.64 -11.09
CA ILE A 23 -3.44 2.55 -12.02
C ILE A 23 -2.19 2.30 -12.88
N SER A 24 -1.60 3.33 -13.50
CA SER A 24 -0.40 3.17 -14.31
C SER A 24 0.79 2.61 -13.54
N PHE A 25 0.96 3.00 -12.27
CA PHE A 25 1.99 2.40 -11.40
C PHE A 25 1.73 0.90 -11.17
N LEU A 26 0.50 0.51 -10.85
CA LEU A 26 0.18 -0.90 -10.62
C LEU A 26 0.26 -1.74 -11.90
N GLU A 27 -0.09 -1.18 -13.06
CA GLU A 27 0.08 -1.83 -14.36
C GLU A 27 1.57 -2.01 -14.71
N ALA A 28 2.41 -1.01 -14.44
CA ALA A 28 3.84 -1.10 -14.75
C ALA A 28 4.63 -2.00 -13.78
N TYR A 29 4.30 -1.98 -12.48
CA TYR A 29 5.15 -2.60 -11.46
C TYR A 29 4.52 -3.79 -10.74
N ARG A 30 3.19 -3.84 -10.59
CA ARG A 30 2.51 -4.94 -9.89
C ARG A 30 1.98 -6.00 -10.86
N GLN A 31 1.33 -5.58 -11.95
CA GLN A 31 0.72 -6.50 -12.93
C GLN A 31 1.71 -7.50 -13.54
N PRO A 32 2.98 -7.15 -13.88
CA PRO A 32 3.91 -8.10 -14.48
C PRO A 32 4.25 -9.28 -13.58
N PHE A 33 4.02 -9.18 -12.27
CA PHE A 33 4.25 -10.28 -11.34
C PHE A 33 3.20 -11.40 -11.48
N GLY A 34 2.08 -11.14 -12.15
CA GLY A 34 0.98 -12.09 -12.31
C GLY A 34 0.12 -12.22 -11.05
N LYS A 35 -0.63 -13.32 -10.95
CA LYS A 35 -1.54 -13.53 -9.81
C LYS A 35 -0.75 -13.74 -8.51
N LEU A 36 -1.36 -13.30 -7.41
CA LEU A 36 -0.84 -13.58 -6.08
C LEU A 36 -1.02 -15.06 -5.75
N VAL A 37 0.05 -15.71 -5.33
CA VAL A 37 0.08 -17.13 -4.93
C VAL A 37 0.08 -17.25 -3.41
N LYS A 38 0.90 -16.45 -2.72
CA LYS A 38 1.04 -16.47 -1.26
C LYS A 38 1.39 -15.08 -0.76
N ARG A 39 0.91 -14.72 0.44
CA ARG A 39 1.26 -13.49 1.13
C ARG A 39 1.32 -13.76 2.63
N GLU A 40 2.41 -13.35 3.27
CA GLU A 40 2.67 -13.56 4.69
C GLU A 40 3.10 -12.25 5.33
N LEU A 41 2.44 -11.88 6.44
CA LEU A 41 2.87 -10.75 7.26
C LEU A 41 4.19 -11.09 7.93
N VAL A 42 5.19 -10.23 7.75
CA VAL A 42 6.51 -10.37 8.40
C VAL A 42 6.50 -9.61 9.72
N TYR A 43 6.13 -8.33 9.69
CA TYR A 43 5.93 -7.52 10.88
C TYR A 43 4.99 -6.35 10.60
N GLU A 44 4.48 -5.79 11.69
CA GLU A 44 3.70 -4.57 11.74
C GLU A 44 4.32 -3.65 12.80
N ARG A 45 4.36 -2.35 12.51
CA ARG A 45 4.81 -1.33 13.47
C ARG A 45 3.87 -0.13 13.44
N GLU A 46 3.41 0.26 14.62
CA GLU A 46 2.71 1.53 14.80
C GLU A 46 3.68 2.67 15.08
N THR A 47 3.37 3.86 14.57
CA THR A 47 4.14 5.10 14.81
C THR A 47 3.21 6.31 14.72
N VAL A 48 3.60 7.41 15.37
CA VAL A 48 2.88 8.69 15.31
C VAL A 48 3.48 9.69 14.31
N THR A 49 4.62 9.34 13.72
CA THR A 49 5.35 10.17 12.75
C THR A 49 5.95 9.32 11.64
N LEU A 50 6.00 9.85 10.42
CA LEU A 50 6.72 9.28 9.28
C LEU A 50 7.44 10.39 8.50
N PRO A 51 8.66 10.15 7.98
CA PRO A 51 9.35 11.15 7.15
C PRO A 51 8.52 11.58 5.94
N GLY A 52 8.30 12.88 5.79
CA GLY A 52 7.57 13.46 4.66
C GLY A 52 6.05 13.30 4.71
N ALA A 53 5.49 12.75 5.79
CA ALA A 53 4.05 12.72 6.04
C ALA A 53 3.70 13.60 7.26
N PRO A 54 2.44 14.07 7.39
CA PRO A 54 1.99 14.79 8.59
C PRO A 54 2.10 13.94 9.86
N ASP A 55 2.02 14.56 11.04
CA ASP A 55 1.83 13.81 12.28
C ASP A 55 0.45 13.13 12.28
N GLY A 56 0.38 11.90 12.78
CA GLY A 56 -0.84 11.09 12.75
C GLY A 56 -0.58 9.65 13.19
N GLN A 57 -1.63 8.86 13.43
CA GLN A 57 -1.44 7.45 13.75
C GLN A 57 -1.23 6.64 12.48
N TYR A 58 -0.14 5.88 12.44
CA TYR A 58 0.27 5.05 11.31
C TYR A 58 0.48 3.62 11.75
N SER A 59 0.16 2.68 10.86
CA SER A 59 0.61 1.29 10.93
C SER A 59 1.37 0.96 9.65
N VAL A 60 2.61 0.47 9.78
CA VAL A 60 3.46 0.06 8.66
C VAL A 60 3.61 -1.44 8.70
N MET A 61 3.10 -2.11 7.67
CA MET A 61 3.16 -3.55 7.50
C MET A 61 4.17 -3.92 6.43
N THR A 62 5.03 -4.90 6.71
CA THR A 62 5.90 -5.53 5.72
C THR A 62 5.44 -6.96 5.48
N LEU A 63 5.28 -7.33 4.21
CA LEU A 63 4.81 -8.65 3.80
C LEU A 63 5.78 -9.29 2.82
N HIS A 64 5.94 -10.60 2.94
CA HIS A 64 6.56 -11.42 1.91
C HIS A 64 5.46 -11.99 1.02
N SER A 65 5.61 -11.78 -0.29
CA SER A 65 4.63 -12.20 -1.27
C SER A 65 5.25 -12.99 -2.40
N LYS A 66 4.53 -14.02 -2.81
CA LYS A 66 4.82 -14.86 -3.97
C LYS A 66 3.76 -14.60 -5.02
N PHE A 67 4.20 -14.31 -6.23
CA PHE A 67 3.36 -14.15 -7.42
C PHE A 67 3.78 -15.14 -8.50
N GLU A 68 2.92 -15.38 -9.50
CA GLU A 68 3.17 -16.32 -10.61
C GLU A 68 4.52 -16.08 -11.32
N HIS A 69 4.92 -14.83 -11.51
CA HIS A 69 6.15 -14.44 -12.22
C HIS A 69 7.19 -13.77 -11.30
N LYS A 70 6.93 -13.72 -10.00
CA LYS A 70 7.87 -13.19 -9.00
C LYS A 70 7.78 -13.97 -7.70
N ASN A 71 8.74 -14.86 -7.48
CA ASN A 71 8.71 -15.76 -6.34
C ASN A 71 8.96 -15.07 -4.99
N ASN A 72 9.76 -14.00 -5.00
CA ASN A 72 10.15 -13.26 -3.79
C ASN A 72 9.89 -11.77 -4.02
N ALA A 73 8.77 -11.28 -3.50
CA ALA A 73 8.44 -9.88 -3.44
C ALA A 73 8.34 -9.42 -1.99
N VAL A 74 8.75 -8.19 -1.74
CA VAL A 74 8.52 -7.53 -0.45
C VAL A 74 7.54 -6.40 -0.68
N GLU A 75 6.40 -6.47 0.00
CA GLU A 75 5.39 -5.41 0.02
C GLU A 75 5.54 -4.61 1.32
N THR A 76 5.49 -3.29 1.22
CA THR A 76 5.34 -2.39 2.37
C THR A 76 4.06 -1.61 2.19
N ILE A 77 3.13 -1.79 3.13
CA ILE A 77 1.84 -1.10 3.15
C ILE A 77 1.82 -0.19 4.36
N THR A 78 1.60 1.09 4.13
CA THR A 78 1.42 2.08 5.19
C THR A 78 -0.06 2.38 5.30
N PHE A 79 -0.63 2.26 6.49
CA PHE A 79 -1.97 2.69 6.85
C PHE A 79 -1.90 3.96 7.68
N MET A 80 -2.88 4.83 7.49
CA MET A 80 -3.12 6.03 8.30
C MET A 80 -4.50 5.91 8.92
N LEU A 81 -4.63 6.32 10.18
CA LEU A 81 -5.93 6.45 10.84
C LEU A 81 -6.63 7.73 10.36
N GLU A 82 -7.76 7.57 9.71
CA GLU A 82 -8.61 8.68 9.28
C GLU A 82 -9.35 9.33 10.45
N ARG A 83 -9.86 10.54 10.23
CA ARG A 83 -10.67 11.27 11.23
C ARG A 83 -11.94 10.53 11.65
N ASP A 84 -12.46 9.65 10.79
CA ASP A 84 -13.62 8.80 11.10
C ASP A 84 -13.25 7.53 11.88
N GLY A 85 -11.99 7.40 12.32
CA GLY A 85 -11.48 6.28 13.11
C GLY A 85 -11.16 5.02 12.30
N LYS A 86 -11.14 5.10 10.96
CA LYS A 86 -10.84 3.95 10.10
C LYS A 86 -9.40 3.99 9.62
N TRP A 87 -8.74 2.83 9.68
CA TRP A 87 -7.46 2.64 9.03
C TRP A 87 -7.63 2.52 7.51
N LYS A 88 -6.92 3.35 6.77
CA LYS A 88 -6.90 3.31 5.29
C LYS A 88 -5.47 3.30 4.76
N ALA A 89 -5.28 2.67 3.61
CA ALA A 89 -3.98 2.65 2.95
C ALA A 89 -3.54 4.07 2.58
N ALA A 90 -2.39 4.48 3.10
CA ALA A 90 -1.74 5.77 2.86
C ALA A 90 -0.44 5.64 2.05
N GLY A 91 0.02 4.41 1.80
CA GLY A 91 1.16 4.14 0.94
C GLY A 91 1.27 2.67 0.58
N TYR A 92 1.82 2.40 -0.59
CA TYR A 92 2.12 1.05 -1.06
C TYR A 92 3.41 1.06 -1.86
N PHE A 93 4.33 0.19 -1.46
CA PHE A 93 5.58 -0.07 -2.14
C PHE A 93 5.77 -1.57 -2.33
N ILE A 94 6.30 -1.96 -3.49
CA ILE A 94 6.60 -3.35 -3.81
C ILE A 94 7.94 -3.44 -4.55
N ARG A 95 8.76 -4.42 -4.20
CA ARG A 95 10.05 -4.73 -4.86
C ARG A 95 10.26 -6.22 -5.05
#